data_AF-A0A096LWK4-F1
#
_entry.id   AF-A0A096LWK4-F1
#
_cell.length_a   1.000
_cell.length_b   1.000
_cell.length_c   1.000
_cell.angle_alpha   90.00
_cell.angle_beta   90.00
_cell.angle_gamma   90.00
#
_symmetry.space_group_name_H-M   'P 1'
#
loop_
_entity.id
_entity.type
_entity.pdbx_description
1 polymer ?
#
loop_
_entity_poly.entity_id
_entity_poly.type
_entity_poly.pdbx_seq_one_letter_code
_entity_poly.pdbx_strand_id
1 'polypeptide(L)'
;MDPTLPGKLKGLYIMGGNTESRGNTTVCGEFNFAADPEAAYVVLNDYQCETHLACWEFTCYNKLPWEFCDDWLGQDSNKARFMAKIFRHSMEESKKDSGSLNSTGFISCDSFAMAAAVDDSFVTESDRYPVSVELAGTHTRGMMIVDTLGLLNKTHKACIMKKVDMGKFEKMMMAALK
;
A
#
# COMPACT_ATOMS: atom_id res chain seq x y z
N MET A 1 19.78 14.71 -12.40
CA MET A 1 19.39 13.71 -11.38
C MET A 1 20.61 12.87 -11.01
N ASP A 2 20.67 12.29 -9.81
CA ASP A 2 21.77 11.44 -9.34
C ASP A 2 21.51 9.96 -9.74
N PRO A 3 22.22 9.41 -10.75
CA PRO A 3 22.01 8.03 -11.21
C PRO A 3 22.50 6.99 -10.20
N THR A 4 23.24 7.40 -9.17
CA THR A 4 23.75 6.50 -8.13
C THR A 4 22.77 6.31 -6.98
N LEU A 5 21.69 7.10 -6.93
CA LEU A 5 20.68 7.03 -5.87
C LEU A 5 20.08 5.63 -5.67
N PRO A 6 19.73 4.85 -6.71
CA PRO A 6 19.17 3.51 -6.52
C PRO A 6 20.07 2.56 -5.73
N GLY A 7 21.39 2.73 -5.83
CA GLY A 7 22.38 1.94 -5.07
C GLY A 7 22.63 2.44 -3.64
N LYS A 8 22.07 3.58 -3.25
CA LYS A 8 22.26 4.18 -1.92
C LYS A 8 21.12 3.89 -0.95
N LEU A 9 19.97 3.43 -1.45
CA LEU A 9 18.82 3.15 -0.61
C LEU A 9 18.96 1.78 0.05
N LYS A 10 18.72 1.73 1.37
CA LYS A 10 18.67 0.46 2.11
C LYS A 10 17.45 -0.37 1.70
N GLY A 11 16.33 0.30 1.47
CA GLY A 11 15.11 -0.33 1.02
C GLY A 11 14.02 0.68 0.64
N LEU A 12 12.97 0.17 0.02
CA LEU A 12 11.79 0.89 -0.41
C LEU A 12 10.56 0.25 0.24
N TYR A 13 9.66 1.09 0.77
CA TYR A 13 8.37 0.67 1.31
C TYR A 13 7.30 1.46 0.56
N ILE A 14 6.59 0.78 -0.33
CA ILE A 14 5.70 1.39 -1.30
C ILE A 14 4.28 0.95 -0.98
N MET A 15 3.39 1.92 -0.77
CA MET A 15 1.95 1.68 -0.91
C MET A 15 1.60 1.90 -2.37
N GLY A 16 1.11 0.85 -3.02
CA GLY A 16 0.64 0.96 -4.39
C GLY A 16 0.78 -0.33 -5.17
N GLY A 17 0.27 -0.26 -6.40
CA GLY A 17 0.15 -1.42 -7.26
C GLY A 17 -0.93 -2.37 -6.76
N ASN A 18 -1.14 -3.43 -7.52
CA ASN A 18 -2.22 -4.36 -7.30
C ASN A 18 -1.85 -5.77 -7.79
N THR A 19 -2.46 -6.80 -7.21
CA THR A 19 -2.10 -8.20 -7.49
C THR A 19 -3.21 -9.00 -8.17
N GLU A 20 -4.45 -8.52 -8.11
CA GLU A 20 -5.64 -9.25 -8.57
C GLU A 20 -6.33 -8.55 -9.74
N SER A 21 -5.64 -7.62 -10.40
CA SER A 21 -6.21 -6.76 -11.45
C SER A 21 -7.37 -5.90 -10.97
N ARG A 22 -7.48 -5.65 -9.66
CA ARG A 22 -8.52 -4.78 -9.08
C ARG A 22 -7.93 -3.38 -8.92
N GLY A 23 -8.35 -2.45 -9.76
CA GLY A 23 -7.98 -1.05 -9.63
C GLY A 23 -8.90 -0.28 -8.68
N ASN A 24 -8.45 0.91 -8.27
CA ASN A 24 -9.28 1.92 -7.60
C ASN A 24 -9.39 3.22 -8.41
N THR A 25 -8.67 3.31 -9.54
CA THR A 25 -8.64 4.49 -10.42
C THR A 25 -9.05 4.13 -11.84
N THR A 26 -8.46 3.07 -12.39
CA THR A 26 -8.91 2.45 -13.64
C THR A 26 -9.42 1.04 -13.33
N VAL A 27 -9.88 0.31 -14.34
CA VAL A 27 -10.40 -1.07 -14.17
C VAL A 27 -9.39 -1.96 -13.42
N CYS A 28 -8.10 -1.80 -13.69
CA CYS A 28 -7.03 -2.60 -13.10
C CYS A 28 -5.82 -1.79 -12.62
N GLY A 29 -5.90 -0.46 -12.58
CA GLY A 29 -4.84 0.41 -12.08
C GLY A 29 -5.15 0.88 -10.66
N GLU A 30 -4.20 0.67 -9.75
CA GLU A 30 -4.14 1.36 -8.47
C GLU A 30 -3.66 2.81 -8.70
N PHE A 31 -4.21 3.76 -7.95
CA PHE A 31 -4.01 5.20 -8.10
C PHE A 31 -2.55 5.63 -8.23
N ASN A 32 -1.67 5.25 -7.29
CA ASN A 32 -0.28 5.69 -7.31
C ASN A 32 0.46 5.20 -8.56
N PHE A 33 0.19 3.97 -8.99
CA PHE A 33 0.80 3.38 -10.19
C PHE A 33 0.16 3.88 -11.48
N ALA A 34 -1.15 4.15 -11.48
CA ALA A 34 -1.86 4.68 -12.63
C ALA A 34 -1.58 6.17 -12.87
N ALA A 35 -1.24 6.92 -11.81
CA ALA A 35 -0.90 8.34 -11.89
C ALA A 35 0.39 8.60 -12.69
N ASP A 36 1.41 7.76 -12.49
CA ASP A 36 2.66 7.80 -13.27
C ASP A 36 3.23 6.38 -13.48
N PRO A 37 2.69 5.64 -14.49
CA PRO A 37 3.13 4.28 -14.79
C PRO A 37 4.60 4.19 -15.15
N GLU A 38 5.14 5.19 -15.85
CA GLU A 38 6.54 5.27 -16.25
C GLU A 38 7.46 5.39 -15.03
N ALA A 39 7.14 6.25 -14.07
CA ALA A 39 7.92 6.37 -12.84
C ALA A 39 7.85 5.07 -12.01
N ALA A 40 6.67 4.48 -11.88
CA ALA A 40 6.51 3.20 -11.18
C ALA A 40 7.32 2.07 -11.87
N TYR A 41 7.33 2.02 -13.21
CA TYR A 41 8.15 1.09 -13.97
C TYR A 41 9.64 1.29 -13.70
N VAL A 42 10.14 2.53 -13.77
CA VAL A 42 11.54 2.86 -13.49
C VAL A 42 11.92 2.46 -12.08
N VAL A 43 11.09 2.78 -11.08
CA VAL A 43 11.37 2.40 -9.68
C VAL A 43 11.48 0.89 -9.53
N LEU A 44 10.52 0.13 -10.03
CA LEU A 44 10.49 -1.34 -9.91
C LEU A 44 11.52 -2.06 -10.81
N ASN A 45 12.11 -1.37 -11.77
CA ASN A 45 13.09 -1.95 -12.67
C ASN A 45 14.54 -1.59 -12.31
N ASP A 46 14.77 -0.35 -11.88
CA ASP A 46 16.13 0.17 -11.73
C ASP A 46 16.60 0.14 -10.27
N TYR A 47 15.68 0.13 -9.29
CA TYR A 47 16.04 0.04 -7.87
C TYR A 47 16.15 -1.42 -7.44
N GLN A 48 17.37 -1.80 -7.02
CA GLN A 48 17.74 -3.18 -6.67
C GLN A 48 17.80 -3.41 -5.15
N CYS A 49 17.50 -2.38 -4.34
CA CYS A 49 17.41 -2.52 -2.90
C CYS A 49 16.15 -3.30 -2.49
N GLU A 50 16.10 -3.75 -1.23
CA GLU A 50 14.93 -4.46 -0.73
C GLU A 50 13.67 -3.62 -0.92
N THR A 51 12.64 -4.19 -1.55
CA THR A 51 11.43 -3.46 -1.95
C THR A 51 10.22 -4.16 -1.37
N HIS A 52 9.46 -3.47 -0.54
CA HIS A 52 8.23 -3.95 0.09
C HIS A 52 7.01 -3.24 -0.50
N LEU A 53 6.00 -4.01 -0.85
CA LEU A 53 4.77 -3.51 -1.48
C LEU A 53 3.56 -3.81 -0.58
N ALA A 54 2.91 -2.76 -0.12
CA ALA A 54 1.56 -2.81 0.46
C ALA A 54 0.56 -2.52 -0.67
N CYS A 55 0.17 -3.57 -1.40
CA CYS A 55 -0.71 -3.44 -2.56
C CYS A 55 -2.16 -3.08 -2.17
N TRP A 56 -2.89 -2.50 -3.10
CA TRP A 56 -4.26 -2.03 -2.88
C TRP A 56 -5.19 -3.11 -2.29
N GLU A 57 -5.24 -4.29 -2.89
CA GLU A 57 -6.13 -5.36 -2.42
C GLU A 57 -5.75 -5.80 -1.00
N PHE A 58 -4.45 -5.91 -0.70
CA PHE A 58 -3.96 -6.20 0.64
C PHE A 58 -4.47 -5.18 1.67
N THR A 59 -4.44 -3.88 1.34
CA THR A 59 -4.98 -2.84 2.24
C THR A 59 -6.50 -2.95 2.41
N CYS A 60 -7.23 -3.31 1.35
CA CYS A 60 -8.67 -3.56 1.39
C CYS A 60 -9.06 -4.73 2.29
N TYR A 61 -8.20 -5.76 2.38
CA TYR A 61 -8.44 -6.93 3.21
C TYR A 61 -8.11 -6.71 4.70
N ASN A 62 -7.31 -5.68 5.01
CA ASN A 62 -6.85 -5.38 6.36
C ASN A 62 -7.45 -4.06 6.90
N LYS A 63 -8.75 -3.87 6.71
CA LYS A 63 -9.45 -2.66 7.19
C LYS A 63 -9.33 -2.51 8.71
N LEU A 64 -9.12 -1.28 9.17
CA LEU A 64 -9.29 -0.93 10.57
C LEU A 64 -10.78 -0.88 10.89
N PRO A 65 -11.27 -1.64 11.89
CA PRO A 65 -12.67 -1.58 12.30
C PRO A 65 -13.10 -0.15 12.64
N TRP A 66 -14.36 0.20 12.36
CA TRP A 66 -14.85 1.55 12.69
C TRP A 66 -14.77 1.85 14.19
N GLU A 67 -15.06 0.87 15.04
CA GLU A 67 -14.94 1.00 16.50
C GLU A 67 -13.51 1.37 16.91
N PHE A 68 -12.50 0.71 16.32
CA PHE A 68 -11.11 1.08 16.54
C PHE A 68 -10.83 2.51 16.07
N CYS A 69 -11.37 2.93 14.93
CA CYS A 69 -11.15 4.27 14.41
C CYS A 69 -11.76 5.35 15.31
N ASP A 70 -12.91 5.08 15.92
CA ASP A 70 -13.57 5.97 16.86
C ASP A 70 -12.71 6.17 18.12
N ASP A 71 -12.15 5.08 18.67
CA ASP A 71 -11.20 5.14 19.80
C ASP A 71 -9.89 5.83 19.43
N TRP A 72 -9.35 5.51 18.25
CA TRP A 72 -8.10 6.05 17.73
C TRP A 72 -8.13 7.56 17.55
N LEU A 73 -9.19 8.07 16.92
CA LEU A 73 -9.38 9.49 16.65
C LEU A 73 -10.02 10.23 17.84
N GLY A 74 -10.63 9.50 18.78
CA GLY A 74 -11.24 10.01 19.99
C GLY A 74 -10.25 10.32 21.13
N GLN A 75 -8.96 10.03 20.96
CA GLN A 75 -7.93 10.35 21.95
C GLN A 75 -7.90 11.85 22.30
N ASP A 76 -7.68 12.16 23.57
CA ASP A 76 -7.53 13.56 24.02
C ASP A 76 -6.13 14.11 23.71
N SER A 77 -5.87 14.34 22.43
CA SER A 77 -4.63 14.95 21.97
C SER A 77 -4.88 15.93 20.81
N ASN A 78 -3.94 16.87 20.63
CA ASN A 78 -3.99 17.78 19.48
C ASN A 78 -3.85 17.04 18.15
N LYS A 79 -3.05 15.96 18.12
CA LYS A 79 -2.86 15.15 16.91
C LYS A 79 -4.13 14.42 16.53
N ALA A 80 -4.82 13.81 17.50
CA ALA A 80 -6.07 13.10 17.26
C ALA A 80 -7.17 14.03 16.73
N ARG A 81 -7.35 15.21 17.35
CA ARG A 81 -8.27 16.24 16.85
C ARG A 81 -7.93 16.71 15.44
N PHE A 82 -6.65 16.81 15.10
CA PHE A 82 -6.21 17.20 13.77
C PHE A 82 -6.48 16.10 12.73
N MET A 83 -6.10 14.86 13.03
CA MET A 83 -6.33 13.73 12.13
C MET A 83 -7.82 13.44 11.95
N ALA A 84 -8.65 13.60 12.99
CA ALA A 84 -10.09 13.48 12.90
C ALA A 84 -10.69 14.50 11.91
N LYS A 85 -10.13 15.71 11.83
CA LYS A 85 -10.55 16.70 10.83
C LYS A 85 -10.16 16.31 9.41
N ILE A 86 -8.97 15.74 9.23
CA ILE A 86 -8.48 15.28 7.93
C ILE A 86 -9.31 14.11 7.41
N PHE A 87 -9.53 13.08 8.25
CA PHE A 87 -10.18 11.84 7.81
C PHE A 87 -11.70 11.91 7.73
N ARG A 88 -12.35 12.93 8.32
CA ARG A 88 -13.81 13.03 8.38
C ARG A 88 -14.47 12.73 7.04
N HIS A 89 -14.06 13.44 5.98
CA HIS A 89 -14.68 13.29 4.67
C HIS A 89 -14.46 11.89 4.10
N SER A 90 -13.22 11.38 4.10
CA SER A 90 -12.90 10.06 3.56
C SER A 90 -13.63 8.93 4.31
N MET A 91 -13.73 9.01 5.64
CA MET A 91 -14.46 8.04 6.45
C MET A 91 -15.97 8.08 6.19
N GLU A 92 -16.56 9.28 6.04
CA GLU A 92 -17.98 9.44 5.70
C GLU A 92 -18.29 8.83 4.33
N GLU A 93 -17.44 9.07 3.32
CA GLU A 93 -17.61 8.49 1.99
C GLU A 93 -17.43 6.96 2.00
N SER A 94 -16.40 6.44 2.69
CA SER A 94 -16.20 4.99 2.83
C SER A 94 -17.34 4.28 3.56
N LYS A 95 -18.07 4.95 4.46
CA LYS A 95 -19.25 4.40 5.12
C LYS A 95 -20.47 4.31 4.19
N LYS A 96 -20.55 5.19 3.18
CA LYS A 96 -21.62 5.21 2.16
C LYS A 96 -21.35 4.22 1.02
N ASP A 97 -20.09 4.01 0.69
CA ASP A 97 -19.68 3.12 -0.40
C ASP A 97 -19.88 1.64 -0.07
N SER A 98 -20.78 0.98 -0.80
CA SER A 98 -20.99 -0.47 -0.74
C SER A 98 -20.13 -1.25 -1.76
N GLY A 99 -19.47 -0.56 -2.70
CA GLY A 99 -18.75 -1.14 -3.83
C GLY A 99 -17.32 -1.58 -3.53
N SER A 100 -16.71 -1.05 -2.47
CA SER A 100 -15.33 -1.38 -2.07
C SER A 100 -15.30 -2.41 -0.94
N LEU A 101 -15.76 -3.63 -1.22
CA LEU A 101 -15.51 -4.80 -0.36
C LEU A 101 -16.04 -4.66 1.09
N ASN A 102 -17.33 -4.33 1.26
CA ASN A 102 -18.05 -4.08 2.51
C ASN A 102 -17.56 -2.89 3.36
N SER A 103 -18.49 -2.05 3.82
CA SER A 103 -18.22 -0.85 4.65
C SER A 103 -17.88 -1.18 6.10
N THR A 104 -17.16 -2.27 6.38
CA THR A 104 -16.88 -2.75 7.74
C THR A 104 -15.74 -2.01 8.45
N GLY A 105 -15.00 -1.16 7.74
CA GLY A 105 -13.89 -0.41 8.33
C GLY A 105 -13.21 0.57 7.38
N PHE A 106 -12.20 1.26 7.91
CA PHE A 106 -11.38 2.24 7.22
C PHE A 106 -10.15 1.58 6.58
N ILE A 107 -9.87 1.92 5.31
CA ILE A 107 -8.67 1.45 4.60
C ILE A 107 -7.57 2.50 4.79
N SER A 108 -6.63 2.24 5.70
CA SER A 108 -5.47 3.12 5.92
C SER A 108 -4.28 2.71 5.05
N CYS A 109 -4.40 2.92 3.73
CA CYS A 109 -3.47 2.43 2.72
C CYS A 109 -1.99 2.67 3.08
N ASP A 110 -1.59 3.94 3.18
CA ASP A 110 -0.18 4.33 3.32
C ASP A 110 0.42 3.89 4.65
N SER A 111 -0.42 3.79 5.69
CA SER A 111 0.00 3.39 7.02
C SER A 111 0.59 1.98 7.05
N PHE A 112 0.16 1.08 6.16
CA PHE A 112 0.74 -0.27 6.06
C PHE A 112 2.20 -0.26 5.60
N ALA A 113 2.50 0.51 4.57
CA ALA A 113 3.88 0.68 4.11
C ALA A 113 4.74 1.34 5.19
N MET A 114 4.19 2.35 5.88
CA MET A 114 4.89 3.01 6.99
C MET A 114 5.12 2.09 8.19
N ALA A 115 4.16 1.24 8.56
CA ALA A 115 4.31 0.29 9.65
C ALA A 115 5.43 -0.72 9.36
N ALA A 116 5.48 -1.25 8.13
CA ALA A 116 6.56 -2.14 7.71
C ALA A 116 7.93 -1.45 7.66
N ALA A 117 7.97 -0.15 7.33
CA ALA A 117 9.20 0.65 7.33
C ALA A 117 9.74 0.91 8.74
N VAL A 118 8.84 1.08 9.71
CA VAL A 118 9.19 1.30 11.12
C VAL A 118 9.63 0.00 11.78
N ASP A 119 8.95 -1.10 11.49
CA ASP A 119 9.19 -2.39 12.12
C ASP A 119 8.79 -3.54 11.18
N ASP A 120 9.79 -4.20 10.60
CA ASP A 120 9.60 -5.25 9.60
C ASP A 120 8.89 -6.50 10.15
N SER A 121 9.00 -6.75 11.46
CA SER A 121 8.30 -7.84 12.15
C SER A 121 6.76 -7.70 12.12
N PHE A 122 6.26 -6.54 11.70
CA PHE A 122 4.85 -6.32 11.40
C PHE A 122 4.32 -7.24 10.28
N VAL A 123 5.14 -7.52 9.28
CA VAL A 123 4.76 -8.37 8.14
C VAL A 123 5.00 -9.84 8.51
N THR A 124 3.92 -10.61 8.63
CA THR A 124 3.95 -12.01 9.07
C THR A 124 3.97 -13.00 7.92
N GLU A 125 3.47 -12.62 6.74
CA GLU A 125 3.56 -13.39 5.51
C GLU A 125 3.72 -12.46 4.30
N SER A 126 4.64 -12.82 3.41
CA SER A 126 4.86 -12.11 2.14
C SER A 126 5.19 -13.09 1.01
N ASP A 127 4.84 -12.71 -0.21
CA ASP A 127 5.31 -13.38 -1.42
C ASP A 127 6.51 -12.62 -2.01
N ARG A 128 7.40 -13.34 -2.69
CA ARG A 128 8.56 -12.74 -3.38
C ARG A 128 8.55 -13.06 -4.85
N TYR A 129 8.21 -12.07 -5.67
CA TYR A 129 8.14 -12.20 -7.12
C TYR A 129 8.80 -11.02 -7.83
N PRO A 130 9.35 -11.23 -9.03
CA PRO A 130 9.66 -10.12 -9.91
C PRO A 130 8.38 -9.38 -10.28
N VAL A 131 8.47 -8.06 -10.35
CA VAL A 131 7.34 -7.19 -10.68
C VAL A 131 7.70 -6.21 -11.79
N SER A 132 6.69 -5.74 -12.51
CA SER A 132 6.80 -4.70 -13.53
C SER A 132 5.51 -3.87 -13.56
N VAL A 133 5.44 -2.88 -14.45
CA VAL A 133 4.23 -2.10 -14.72
C VAL A 133 3.92 -2.16 -16.21
N GLU A 134 2.65 -2.33 -16.55
CA GLU A 134 2.18 -2.25 -17.94
C GLU A 134 2.10 -0.79 -18.40
N LEU A 135 2.73 -0.47 -19.54
CA LEU A 135 2.86 0.89 -20.06
C LEU A 135 2.05 1.16 -21.33
N ALA A 136 1.65 0.14 -22.09
CA ALA A 136 1.07 0.31 -23.42
C ALA A 136 -0.38 -0.21 -23.54
N GLY A 137 -0.82 -1.11 -22.66
CA GLY A 137 -2.11 -1.79 -22.79
C GLY A 137 -3.34 -0.87 -22.82
N THR A 138 -4.34 -1.21 -23.64
CA THR A 138 -5.60 -0.45 -23.79
C THR A 138 -6.41 -0.36 -22.50
N HIS A 139 -6.45 -1.46 -21.74
CA HIS A 139 -7.19 -1.55 -20.48
C HIS A 139 -6.25 -1.69 -19.27
N THR A 140 -5.00 -2.07 -19.50
CA THR A 140 -4.07 -2.51 -18.46
C THR A 140 -2.95 -1.53 -18.15
N ARG A 141 -2.86 -0.39 -18.83
CA ARG A 141 -1.86 0.64 -18.51
C ARG A 141 -1.95 1.06 -17.04
N GLY A 142 -0.80 1.04 -16.35
CA GLY A 142 -0.67 1.32 -14.92
C GLY A 142 -0.91 0.12 -14.00
N MET A 143 -1.26 -1.06 -14.54
CA MET A 143 -1.38 -2.29 -13.75
C MET A 143 0.01 -2.78 -13.34
N MET A 144 0.16 -3.21 -12.09
CA MET A 144 1.36 -3.94 -11.67
C MET A 144 1.29 -5.39 -12.16
N ILE A 145 2.35 -5.83 -12.82
CA ILE A 145 2.51 -7.21 -13.29
C ILE A 145 3.34 -7.98 -12.26
N VAL A 146 2.80 -9.09 -11.77
CA VAL A 146 3.51 -10.03 -10.89
C VAL A 146 3.91 -11.26 -11.69
N ASP A 147 5.22 -11.46 -11.88
CA ASP A 147 5.74 -12.54 -12.70
C ASP A 147 5.93 -13.83 -11.90
N THR A 148 4.84 -14.58 -11.73
CA THR A 148 4.84 -15.84 -10.97
C THR A 148 5.51 -16.99 -11.72
N LEU A 149 5.70 -16.86 -13.04
CA LEU A 149 6.31 -17.88 -13.91
C LEU A 149 7.79 -17.60 -14.23
N GLY A 150 8.30 -16.42 -13.90
CA GLY A 150 9.68 -16.02 -14.17
C GLY A 150 9.96 -15.66 -15.64
N LEU A 151 8.94 -15.33 -16.42
CA LEU A 151 9.06 -15.05 -17.86
C LEU A 151 9.75 -13.70 -18.17
N LEU A 152 9.75 -12.76 -17.23
CA LEU A 152 10.43 -11.48 -17.38
C LEU A 152 11.95 -11.59 -17.23
N ASN A 153 12.47 -12.74 -16.81
CA ASN A 153 13.90 -12.98 -16.56
C ASN A 153 14.54 -11.95 -15.62
N LYS A 154 13.75 -11.37 -14.69
CA LYS A 154 14.21 -10.42 -13.68
C LYS A 154 14.76 -11.18 -12.47
N THR A 155 15.95 -10.79 -12.00
CA THR A 155 16.58 -11.36 -10.81
C THR A 155 16.07 -10.72 -9.53
N HIS A 156 15.76 -9.42 -9.58
CA HIS A 156 15.21 -8.67 -8.45
C HIS A 156 13.76 -9.07 -8.18
N LYS A 157 13.44 -9.30 -6.92
CA LYS A 157 12.10 -9.67 -6.45
C LYS A 157 11.63 -8.68 -5.41
N ALA A 158 10.41 -8.18 -5.59
CA ALA A 158 9.74 -7.39 -4.57
C ALA A 158 9.08 -8.31 -3.54
N CYS A 159 9.04 -7.85 -2.28
CA CYS A 159 8.34 -8.43 -1.16
C CYS A 159 6.90 -7.89 -1.15
N ILE A 160 5.93 -8.71 -1.56
CA ILE A 160 4.52 -8.35 -1.63
C ILE A 160 3.86 -8.80 -0.32
N MET A 161 3.34 -7.85 0.46
CA MET A 161 2.72 -8.14 1.76
C MET A 161 1.42 -8.94 1.59
N LYS A 162 1.23 -9.98 2.42
CA LYS A 162 -0.01 -10.79 2.42
C LYS A 162 -0.71 -10.78 3.76
N LYS A 163 0.04 -10.99 4.84
CA LYS A 163 -0.48 -10.99 6.21
C LYS A 163 0.39 -10.15 7.09
N VAL A 164 -0.27 -9.52 8.05
CA VAL A 164 0.34 -8.62 9.01
C VAL A 164 -0.22 -8.85 10.41
N ASP A 165 0.54 -8.44 11.42
CA ASP A 165 0.05 -8.39 12.80
C ASP A 165 -0.79 -7.12 13.01
N MET A 166 -2.11 -7.25 12.89
CA MET A 166 -3.06 -6.14 13.10
C MET A 166 -3.04 -5.61 14.54
N GLY A 167 -2.77 -6.44 15.54
CA GLY A 167 -2.66 -5.96 16.92
C GLY A 167 -1.44 -5.06 17.13
N LYS A 168 -0.34 -5.34 16.43
CA LYS A 168 0.85 -4.47 16.39
C LYS A 168 0.57 -3.19 15.62
N PHE A 169 -0.12 -3.28 14.48
CA PHE A 169 -0.53 -2.12 13.69
C PHE A 169 -1.39 -1.14 14.47
N GLU A 170 -2.45 -1.63 15.11
CA GLU A 170 -3.36 -0.84 15.94
C GLU A 170 -2.61 -0.13 17.07
N LYS A 171 -1.65 -0.81 17.72
CA LYS A 171 -0.79 -0.19 18.75
C LYS A 171 0.07 0.94 18.17
N MET A 172 0.66 0.76 16.99
CA MET A 172 1.42 1.81 16.31
C MET A 172 0.54 3.01 15.98
N MET A 173 -0.65 2.77 15.43
CA MET A 173 -1.64 3.79 15.08
C MET A 173 -2.06 4.58 16.32
N MET A 174 -2.42 3.90 17.42
CA MET A 174 -2.75 4.53 18.70
C MET A 174 -1.60 5.39 19.22
N ALA A 175 -0.37 4.85 19.23
CA ALA A 175 0.81 5.56 19.71
C ALA A 175 1.14 6.81 18.89
N ALA A 176 0.88 6.80 17.58
CA ALA A 176 1.16 7.95 16.70
C ALA A 176 0.35 9.21 17.06
N LEU A 177 -0.83 9.04 17.65
CA LEU A 177 -1.72 10.15 18.03
C LEU A 177 -1.67 10.50 19.52
N LYS A 178 -0.79 9.88 20.32
CA LYS A 178 -0.52 10.35 21.68
C LYS A 178 0.22 11.70 21.69
#